data_AF-A0A3B9GVY5-F1
#
_entry.id   AF-A0A3B9GVY5-F1
#
_cell.length_a   1.000
_cell.length_b   1.000
_cell.length_c   1.000
_cell.angle_alpha   90.00
_cell.angle_beta   90.00
_cell.angle_gamma   90.00
#
_symmetry.space_group_name_H-M   'P 1'
#
loop_
_entity.id
_entity.type
_entity.pdbx_description
1 polymer ?
#
loop_
_entity_poly.entity_id
_entity_poly.type
_entity_poly.pdbx_seq_one_letter_code
_entity_poly.pdbx_strand_id
1 'polypeptide(L)'
;MAAVRPFTDEQLRTLINLRQRYEVWMEAERALARMPYDLRIKTVSGKSYLYEIFDRSGNGKSLGRMTDELDATFRSYREEKQSAQAQRDGARGALDESARLYRALRLPMLSSGAGPIL
;
A
#
# COMPACT_ATOMS: atom_id res chain seq x y z
N MET A 1 -1.36 35.08 27.98
CA MET A 1 -0.78 34.25 26.92
C MET A 1 -0.87 32.80 27.37
N ALA A 2 -1.54 31.91 26.62
CA ALA A 2 -1.57 30.50 26.96
C ALA A 2 -0.15 29.92 26.82
N ALA A 3 0.42 29.44 27.92
CA ALA A 3 1.74 28.82 27.89
C ALA A 3 1.71 27.58 26.99
N VAL A 4 2.56 27.54 25.98
CA VAL A 4 2.74 26.34 25.14
C VAL A 4 3.25 25.24 26.05
N ARG A 5 2.44 24.18 26.22
CA ARG A 5 2.86 23.01 26.99
C ARG A 5 3.70 22.11 26.08
N PRO A 6 4.98 21.86 26.41
CA PRO A 6 5.80 20.96 25.60
C PRO A 6 5.24 19.54 25.64
N PHE A 7 5.51 18.78 24.59
CA PHE A 7 5.25 17.35 24.59
C PHE A 7 6.15 16.63 25.58
N THR A 8 5.62 15.58 26.18
CA THR A 8 6.42 14.62 26.96
C THR A 8 7.32 13.79 26.04
N ASP A 9 8.36 13.16 26.60
CA ASP A 9 9.27 12.32 25.84
C ASP A 9 8.56 11.19 25.09
N GLU A 10 7.53 10.59 25.70
CA GLU A 10 6.76 9.51 25.08
C GLU A 10 5.86 10.02 23.94
N GLN A 11 5.31 11.23 24.08
CA GLN A 11 4.60 11.91 23.01
C GLN A 11 5.52 12.24 21.83
N LEU A 12 6.73 12.74 22.09
CA LEU A 12 7.72 13.03 21.05
C LEU A 12 8.15 11.75 20.33
N ARG A 13 8.45 10.68 21.08
CA ARG A 13 8.80 9.37 20.51
C ARG A 13 7.69 8.84 19.63
N THR A 14 6.44 8.91 20.09
CA THR A 14 5.28 8.46 19.31
C THR A 14 5.12 9.26 18.01
N LEU A 15 5.32 10.58 18.04
CA LEU A 15 5.25 11.42 16.84
C LEU A 15 6.34 11.08 15.83
N ILE A 16 7.58 10.89 16.29
CA ILE A 16 8.72 10.50 15.43
C ILE A 16 8.45 9.14 14.77
N ASN A 17 8.05 8.16 15.56
CA ASN A 17 7.74 6.81 15.07
C ASN A 17 6.56 6.82 14.09
N LEU A 18 5.52 7.60 14.39
CA LEU A 18 4.35 7.73 13.52
C LEU A 18 4.75 8.24 12.13
N ARG A 19 5.57 9.29 12.08
CA ARG A 19 6.05 9.86 10.80
C ARG A 19 6.81 8.82 9.99
N GLN A 20 7.80 8.17 10.59
CA GLN A 20 8.60 7.18 9.89
C GLN A 20 7.75 6.01 9.37
N ARG A 21 6.85 5.48 10.21
CA ARG A 21 5.94 4.38 9.82
C ARG A 21 4.98 4.79 8.71
N TYR A 22 4.50 6.03 8.73
CA TYR A 22 3.67 6.57 7.67
C TYR A 22 4.43 6.69 6.34
N GLU A 23 5.64 7.23 6.35
CA GLU A 23 6.48 7.36 5.15
C GLU A 23 6.78 5.98 4.54
N VAL A 24 7.11 4.97 5.36
CA VAL A 24 7.32 3.59 4.91
C VAL A 24 6.04 2.98 4.31
N TRP A 25 4.90 3.15 4.98
CA TRP A 25 3.61 2.66 4.45
C TRP A 25 3.26 3.33 3.12
N MET A 26 3.43 4.65 3.01
CA MET A 26 3.17 5.41 1.78
C MET A 26 4.07 4.99 0.62
N GLU A 27 5.34 4.69 0.89
CA GLU A 27 6.26 4.18 -0.12
C GLU A 27 5.81 2.82 -0.65
N ALA A 28 5.40 1.91 0.24
CA ALA A 28 4.89 0.58 -0.12
C ALA A 28 3.57 0.67 -0.93
N GLU A 29 2.64 1.54 -0.52
CA GLU A 29 1.40 1.80 -1.28
C GLU A 29 1.71 2.32 -2.69
N ARG A 30 2.63 3.28 -2.81
CA ARG A 30 3.03 3.84 -4.11
C ARG A 30 3.75 2.81 -4.98
N ALA A 31 4.54 1.92 -4.39
CA ALA A 31 5.18 0.83 -5.11
C ALA A 31 4.13 -0.11 -5.73
N LEU A 32 3.15 -0.54 -4.94
CA LEU A 32 2.02 -1.34 -5.43
C LEU A 32 1.21 -0.62 -6.52
N ALA A 33 0.95 0.67 -6.34
CA ALA A 33 0.19 1.47 -7.30
C ALA A 33 0.90 1.65 -8.66
N ARG A 34 2.23 1.52 -8.71
CA ARG A 34 3.01 1.53 -9.96
C ARG A 34 2.98 0.19 -10.71
N MET A 35 2.61 -0.89 -10.02
CA MET A 35 2.51 -2.21 -10.65
C MET A 35 1.26 -2.29 -11.54
N PRO A 36 1.27 -3.13 -12.59
CA PRO A 36 0.05 -3.47 -13.30
C PRO A 36 -1.03 -3.98 -12.34
N TYR A 37 -2.29 -3.59 -12.59
CA TYR A 37 -3.40 -3.94 -11.71
C TYR A 37 -3.53 -5.47 -11.54
N ASP A 38 -3.50 -6.23 -12.64
CA ASP A 38 -3.36 -7.69 -12.60
C ASP A 38 -2.69 -8.23 -13.87
N LEU A 39 -2.01 -9.35 -13.77
CA LEU A 39 -1.67 -10.20 -14.92
C LEU A 39 -2.47 -11.50 -14.79
N ARG A 40 -3.04 -11.98 -15.90
CA ARG A 40 -3.85 -13.21 -15.92
C ARG A 40 -3.55 -14.06 -17.13
N ILE A 41 -3.43 -15.37 -16.91
CA ILE A 41 -3.41 -16.35 -17.98
C ILE A 41 -4.87 -16.66 -18.36
N LYS A 42 -5.20 -16.56 -19.64
CA LYS A 42 -6.50 -16.95 -20.20
C LYS A 42 -6.30 -17.95 -21.32
N THR A 43 -7.12 -19.00 -21.32
CA THR A 43 -7.13 -20.01 -22.39
C THR A 43 -8.28 -19.72 -23.33
N VAL A 44 -7.97 -19.53 -24.61
CA VAL A 44 -8.95 -19.27 -25.68
C VAL A 44 -8.71 -20.28 -26.79
N SER A 45 -9.74 -21.08 -27.12
CA SER A 45 -9.68 -22.09 -28.18
C SER A 45 -8.45 -23.02 -28.10
N GLY A 46 -8.13 -23.49 -26.89
CA GLY A 46 -7.00 -24.40 -26.63
C GLY A 46 -5.61 -23.75 -26.60
N LYS A 47 -5.52 -22.42 -26.71
CA LYS A 47 -4.25 -21.67 -26.62
C LYS A 47 -4.27 -20.76 -25.40
N SER A 48 -3.18 -20.77 -24.63
CA SER A 48 -3.01 -19.88 -23.48
C SER A 48 -2.41 -18.56 -23.89
N TYR A 49 -2.86 -17.48 -23.26
CA TYR A 49 -2.42 -16.11 -23.49
C TYR A 49 -2.24 -15.40 -22.16
N LEU A 50 -1.23 -14.53 -22.08
CA LEU A 50 -1.08 -13.63 -20.94
C LEU A 50 -1.85 -12.34 -21.23
N TYR A 51 -2.60 -11.86 -20.23
CA TYR A 51 -3.34 -10.61 -20.28
C TYR A 51 -2.86 -9.67 -19.19
N GLU A 52 -2.74 -8.40 -19.52
CA GLU A 52 -2.64 -7.30 -18.57
C GLU A 52 -4.04 -6.75 -18.33
N ILE A 53 -4.48 -6.74 -17.07
CA ILE A 53 -5.75 -6.19 -16.63
C ILE A 53 -5.48 -4.81 -16.03
N PHE A 54 -6.31 -3.83 -16.38
CA PHE A 54 -6.18 -2.43 -15.96
C PHE A 54 -7.06 -2.07 -14.78
N ASP A 55 -8.20 -2.76 -14.60
CA ASP A 55 -9.18 -2.42 -13.58
C ASP A 55 -9.98 -3.62 -13.05
N ARG A 56 -10.81 -3.33 -12.04
CA ARG A 56 -11.72 -4.29 -11.41
C ARG A 56 -12.83 -4.81 -12.34
N SER A 57 -13.15 -4.08 -13.40
CA SER A 57 -14.16 -4.48 -14.39
C SER A 57 -13.62 -5.55 -15.34
N GLY A 58 -12.31 -5.82 -15.29
CA GLY A 58 -11.65 -6.83 -16.11
C GLY A 58 -11.23 -6.30 -17.48
N ASN A 59 -11.24 -4.98 -17.67
CA ASN A 59 -10.68 -4.36 -18.87
C ASN A 59 -9.19 -4.66 -18.95
N GLY A 60 -8.71 -5.02 -20.13
CA GLY A 60 -7.32 -5.42 -20.29
C GLY A 60 -6.96 -5.73 -21.74
N LYS A 61 -5.67 -5.91 -21.98
CA LYS A 61 -5.13 -6.28 -23.29
C LYS A 61 -4.40 -7.61 -23.20
N SER A 62 -4.38 -8.34 -24.32
CA SER A 62 -3.49 -9.50 -24.46
C SER A 62 -2.06 -9.01 -24.62
N LEU A 63 -1.13 -9.60 -23.87
CA LEU A 63 0.32 -9.44 -24.06
C LEU A 63 0.88 -10.44 -25.06
N GLY A 64 0.09 -11.44 -25.45
CA GLY A 64 0.47 -12.45 -26.43
C GLY A 64 0.15 -13.87 -26.00
N ARG A 65 0.38 -14.81 -26.92
CA ARG A 65 0.28 -16.24 -26.64
C ARG A 65 1.40 -16.62 -25.67
N MET A 66 1.11 -17.51 -24.74
CA MET A 66 2.05 -17.94 -23.70
C MET A 66 3.35 -18.48 -24.31
N THR A 67 4.48 -17.96 -23.83
CA THR A 67 5.85 -18.40 -24.10
C THR A 67 6.58 -18.52 -22.77
N ASP A 68 7.78 -19.10 -22.77
CA ASP A 68 8.58 -19.24 -21.56
C ASP A 68 8.97 -17.87 -20.98
N GLU A 69 9.17 -16.85 -21.82
CA GLU A 69 9.45 -15.47 -21.40
C GLU A 69 8.24 -14.82 -20.72
N LEU A 70 7.03 -15.03 -21.25
CA LEU A 70 5.80 -14.52 -20.64
C LEU A 70 5.45 -15.28 -19.36
N ASP A 71 5.79 -16.57 -19.27
CA ASP A 71 5.65 -17.34 -18.04
C ASP A 71 6.59 -16.81 -16.95
N ALA A 72 7.86 -16.57 -17.27
CA ALA A 72 8.82 -15.95 -16.36
C ALA A 72 8.34 -14.56 -15.90
N THR A 73 7.84 -13.74 -16.83
CA THR A 73 7.27 -12.42 -16.52
C THR A 73 6.09 -12.54 -15.55
N PHE A 74 5.18 -13.49 -15.80
CA PHE A 74 4.02 -13.72 -14.95
C PHE A 74 4.41 -14.16 -13.53
N ARG A 75 5.39 -15.07 -13.41
CA ARG A 75 5.90 -15.54 -12.11
C ARG A 75 6.58 -14.41 -11.34
N SER A 76 7.51 -13.67 -11.97
CA SER A 76 8.18 -12.51 -11.37
C SER A 76 7.16 -11.49 -10.86
N TYR A 77 6.16 -11.16 -11.69
CA TYR A 77 5.08 -10.27 -11.31
C TYR A 77 4.32 -10.75 -10.06
N ARG A 78 3.98 -12.05 -9.99
CA ARG A 78 3.25 -12.59 -8.82
C ARG A 78 4.09 -12.52 -7.55
N GLU A 79 5.36 -12.89 -7.64
CA GLU A 79 6.30 -12.86 -6.52
C GLU A 79 6.53 -11.43 -6.01
N GLU A 80 6.83 -10.50 -6.92
CA GLU A 80 6.99 -9.08 -6.61
C GLU A 80 5.73 -8.49 -5.99
N LYS A 81 4.56 -8.79 -6.57
CA LYS A 81 3.28 -8.27 -6.07
C LYS A 81 2.96 -8.80 -4.68
N GLN A 82 3.20 -10.10 -4.45
CA GLN A 82 2.99 -10.71 -3.14
C GLN A 82 3.93 -10.11 -2.09
N SER A 83 5.21 -9.93 -2.43
CA SER A 83 6.20 -9.30 -1.56
C SER A 83 5.82 -7.86 -1.21
N ALA A 84 5.45 -7.06 -2.22
CA ALA A 84 5.02 -5.69 -2.03
C ALA A 84 3.73 -5.58 -1.19
N GLN A 85 2.78 -6.49 -1.38
CA GLN A 85 1.57 -6.59 -0.54
C GLN A 85 1.94 -6.89 0.91
N ALA A 86 2.80 -7.88 1.15
CA ALA A 86 3.25 -8.23 2.49
C ALA A 86 3.97 -7.05 3.18
N GLN A 87 4.82 -6.32 2.46
CA GLN A 87 5.48 -5.12 2.97
C GLN A 87 4.46 -4.02 3.34
N ARG A 88 3.48 -3.76 2.48
CA ARG A 88 2.41 -2.77 2.72
C ARG A 88 1.52 -3.18 3.89
N ASP A 89 1.17 -4.45 4.02
CA ASP A 89 0.41 -5.01 5.15
C ASP A 89 1.18 -4.86 6.47
N GLY A 90 2.47 -5.22 6.48
CA GLY A 90 3.33 -5.07 7.65
C GLY A 90 3.49 -3.61 8.09
N ALA A 91 3.78 -2.71 7.13
CA ALA A 91 3.90 -1.28 7.40
C ALA A 91 2.59 -0.69 7.91
N ARG A 92 1.45 -1.11 7.36
CA ARG A 92 0.12 -0.69 7.83
C ARG A 92 -0.13 -1.13 9.28
N GLY A 93 0.22 -2.36 9.64
CA GLY A 93 0.10 -2.86 11.01
C GLY A 93 0.88 -2.02 12.02
N ALA A 94 2.13 -1.68 11.69
CA ALA A 94 2.96 -0.81 12.53
C ALA A 94 2.39 0.62 12.63
N LEU A 95 1.87 1.16 11.53
CA LEU A 95 1.23 2.47 11.52
C LEU A 95 -0.03 2.51 12.41
N ASP A 96 -0.88 1.48 12.31
CA ASP A 96 -2.10 1.36 13.11
C ASP A 96 -1.79 1.27 14.61
N GLU A 97 -0.71 0.58 15.00
CA GLU A 97 -0.21 0.57 16.38
C GLU A 97 0.19 1.98 16.86
N SER A 98 0.97 2.72 16.06
CA SER A 98 1.33 4.12 16.39
C SER A 98 0.09 5.01 16.50
N ALA A 99 -0.91 4.81 15.65
CA ALA A 99 -2.17 5.55 15.73
C ALA A 99 -2.97 5.25 17.01
N ARG A 100 -2.86 4.04 17.57
CA ARG A 100 -3.46 3.70 18.88
C ARG A 100 -2.72 4.40 20.01
N LEU A 101 -1.38 4.36 20.02
CA LEU A 101 -0.55 5.08 20.99
C LEU A 101 -0.80 6.59 20.94
N TYR A 102 -0.91 7.15 19.74
CA TYR A 102 -1.20 8.57 19.54
C TYR A 102 -2.47 9.01 20.26
N ARG A 103 -3.55 8.22 20.14
CA ARG A 103 -4.82 8.47 20.82
C ARG A 103 -4.69 8.30 22.33
N ALA A 104 -3.98 7.26 22.79
CA ALA A 104 -3.77 7.00 24.21
C ALA A 104 -3.01 8.14 24.91
N LEU A 105 -2.03 8.74 24.22
CA LEU A 105 -1.23 9.88 24.70
C LEU A 105 -1.93 11.23 24.55
N ARG A 106 -3.19 11.24 24.07
CA ARG A 106 -4.02 12.44 23.87
C ARG A 106 -3.30 13.53 23.07
N LEU A 107 -2.57 13.10 22.04
CA LEU A 107 -1.92 14.03 21.12
C LEU A 107 -2.97 14.82 20.30
N PRO A 108 -2.64 16.05 19.85
CA PRO A 108 -3.61 16.92 19.18
C PRO A 108 -4.17 16.33 17.89
N MET A 109 -5.46 16.00 17.85
CA MET A 109 -6.13 15.48 16.65
C MET A 109 -6.85 16.59 15.89
N LEU A 110 -6.94 16.45 14.56
CA LEU A 110 -7.91 17.21 13.78
C LEU A 110 -9.32 16.85 14.25
N SER A 111 -10.18 17.86 14.38
CA SER A 111 -11.61 17.65 14.65
C SER A 111 -12.21 16.82 13.52
N SER A 112 -13.09 15.87 13.84
CA SER A 112 -13.79 15.05 12.85
C SER A 112 -14.57 15.90 11.83
N GLY A 113 -15.08 17.06 12.24
CA GLY A 113 -15.76 18.00 11.35
C GLY A 113 -14.86 18.69 10.32
N ALA A 114 -13.55 18.71 10.53
CA ALA A 114 -12.58 19.24 9.56
C ALA A 114 -12.13 18.18 8.53
N GLY A 115 -12.39 16.89 8.78
CA GLY A 115 -12.01 15.80 7.88
C GLY A 115 -12.63 15.90 6.46
N PRO A 116 -13.90 16.31 6.28
CA PRO A 116 -14.51 16.38 4.94
C PRO A 116 -14.00 17.48 4.02
N ILE A 117 -13.22 18.45 4.53
CA ILE A 117 -12.73 19.61 3.76
C ILE A 117 -11.22 19.57 3.49
N LEU A 118 -10.55 18.48 3.87
CA LEU A 118 -9.14 18.18 3.61
C LEU A 118 -9.03 17.09 2.52
#